data_AF-A0AAU6ZTU8-F1
#
_entry.id   AF-A0AAU6ZTU8-F1
#
_cell.length_a   1.000
_cell.length_b   1.000
_cell.length_c   1.000
_cell.angle_alpha   90.00
_cell.angle_beta   90.00
_cell.angle_gamma   90.00
#
_symmetry.space_group_name_H-M   'P 1'
#
loop_
_entity.id
_entity.type
_entity.pdbx_description
1 polymer ?
#
loop_
_entity_poly.entity_id
_entity_poly.type
_entity_poly.pdbx_seq_one_letter_code
_entity_poly.pdbx_strand_id
1 'polypeptide(L)'
;MPTPGNGVDPGAPVVTGSAGDALDGYRRSARTLTGAFHFPGVLNQPVTVPFGTVPGNVALHLRIIDLLVHGWDLAQATGQAVRCPDALAEQEFQFTTAMLAGLPPDQRPFAPPQPVADDAPAIDRLAACLGRRVTT
;
A
#
# COMPACT_ATOMS: atom_id res chain seq x y z
N MET A 1 -10.55 -10.00 32.12
CA MET A 1 -9.89 -9.97 30.80
C MET A 1 -10.86 -9.31 29.83
N PRO A 2 -10.73 -8.02 29.50
CA PRO A 2 -11.58 -7.41 28.49
C PRO A 2 -11.07 -7.79 27.09
N THR A 3 -12.01 -8.10 26.20
CA THR A 3 -11.82 -8.40 24.78
C THR A 3 -11.25 -7.18 24.02
N PRO A 4 -10.40 -7.36 23.00
CA PRO A 4 -10.00 -6.26 22.14
C PRO A 4 -11.20 -5.84 21.27
N GLY A 5 -11.69 -4.63 21.49
CA GLY A 5 -12.70 -4.02 20.64
C GLY A 5 -12.12 -3.65 19.28
N ASN A 6 -12.91 -3.86 18.23
CA ASN A 6 -12.68 -3.30 16.90
C ASN A 6 -12.71 -1.77 17.01
N GLY A 7 -11.55 -1.16 17.24
CA GLY A 7 -11.40 0.28 17.36
C GLY A 7 -11.53 0.96 16.00
N VAL A 8 -12.76 1.28 15.60
CA VAL A 8 -12.96 2.39 14.66
C VAL A 8 -12.71 3.66 15.47
N ASP A 9 -11.70 4.44 15.07
CA ASP A 9 -11.37 5.73 15.70
C ASP A 9 -12.55 6.71 15.54
N PRO A 10 -13.22 7.14 16.62
CA PRO A 10 -14.35 8.06 16.56
C PRO A 10 -13.95 9.48 16.12
N GLY A 11 -12.65 9.78 15.99
CA GLY A 11 -12.13 11.05 15.49
C GLY A 11 -11.76 11.05 14.00
N ALA A 12 -11.88 9.92 13.30
CA ALA A 12 -11.59 9.89 11.87
C ALA A 12 -12.57 10.81 11.12
N PRO A 13 -12.10 11.72 10.24
CA PRO A 13 -12.98 12.59 9.49
C PRO A 13 -13.98 11.74 8.73
N VAL A 14 -15.27 11.99 8.98
CA VAL A 14 -16.35 11.38 8.20
C VAL A 14 -16.12 11.80 6.75
N VAL A 15 -15.92 10.83 5.87
CA VAL A 15 -15.86 11.08 4.42
C VAL A 15 -17.25 11.57 4.01
N THR A 16 -17.41 12.88 3.93
CA THR A 16 -18.64 13.53 3.49
C THR A 16 -18.65 13.59 1.97
N GLY A 17 -19.29 12.63 1.34
CA GLY A 17 -19.43 12.55 -0.12
C GLY A 17 -20.22 11.33 -0.55
N SER A 18 -20.85 11.39 -1.72
CA SER A 18 -21.47 10.20 -2.31
C SER A 18 -20.38 9.22 -2.80
N ALA A 19 -20.74 7.95 -3.00
CA ALA A 19 -19.85 6.99 -3.65
C ALA A 19 -19.42 7.47 -5.06
N GLY A 20 -20.28 8.22 -5.75
CA GLY A 20 -19.95 8.85 -7.04
C GLY A 20 -18.85 9.90 -6.91
N ASP A 21 -18.96 10.79 -5.92
CA ASP A 21 -17.96 11.84 -5.66
C ASP A 21 -16.60 11.23 -5.32
N ALA A 22 -16.59 10.15 -4.52
CA ALA A 22 -15.37 9.43 -4.16
C ALA A 22 -14.70 8.79 -5.39
N LEU A 23 -15.49 8.15 -6.27
CA LEU A 23 -14.98 7.52 -7.48
C LEU A 23 -14.39 8.55 -8.46
N ASP A 24 -15.06 9.67 -8.66
CA ASP A 24 -14.58 10.72 -9.56
C ASP A 24 -13.36 11.44 -8.98
N GLY A 25 -13.32 11.64 -7.66
CA GLY A 25 -12.14 12.12 -6.94
C GLY A 25 -10.93 11.19 -7.12
N TYR A 26 -11.12 9.88 -6.93
CA TYR A 26 -10.07 8.89 -7.14
C TYR A 26 -9.56 8.91 -8.59
N ARG A 27 -10.46 8.87 -9.59
CA ARG A 27 -10.08 8.90 -11.01
C ARG A 27 -9.32 10.17 -11.39
N ARG A 28 -9.70 11.32 -10.83
CA ARG A 28 -8.99 12.58 -11.03
C ARG A 28 -7.58 12.52 -10.43
N SER A 29 -7.46 12.06 -9.18
CA SER A 29 -6.18 11.88 -8.49
C SER A 29 -5.25 10.94 -9.26
N ALA A 30 -5.77 9.81 -9.75
CA ALA A 30 -5.03 8.85 -10.56
C ALA A 30 -4.48 9.48 -11.85
N ARG A 31 -5.30 10.23 -12.60
CA ARG A 31 -4.83 10.94 -13.80
C ARG A 31 -3.76 11.97 -13.51
N THR A 32 -3.93 12.76 -12.44
CA THR A 32 -2.93 13.76 -12.04
C THR A 32 -1.61 13.11 -11.67
N LEU A 33 -1.63 12.05 -10.87
CA LEU A 33 -0.43 11.30 -10.49
C LEU A 33 0.26 10.70 -11.71
N THR A 34 -0.48 9.98 -12.55
CA THR A 34 0.09 9.36 -13.75
C THR A 34 0.70 10.42 -14.66
N GLY A 35 0.02 11.56 -14.86
CA GLY A 35 0.57 12.68 -15.61
C GLY A 35 1.87 13.22 -15.01
N ALA A 36 1.96 13.32 -13.68
CA ALA A 36 3.18 13.77 -13.01
C ALA A 36 4.39 12.85 -13.28
N PHE A 37 4.18 11.53 -13.30
CA PHE A 37 5.27 10.58 -13.59
C PHE A 37 5.76 10.57 -15.04
N HIS A 38 5.04 11.23 -15.97
CA HIS A 38 5.51 11.39 -17.35
C HIS A 38 6.48 12.55 -17.54
N PHE A 39 6.66 13.43 -16.54
CA PHE A 39 7.61 14.54 -16.67
C PHE A 39 9.06 14.03 -16.75
N PRO A 40 9.85 14.48 -17.74
CA PRO A 40 11.25 14.07 -17.85
C PRO A 40 12.04 14.37 -16.58
N GLY A 41 12.78 13.37 -16.09
CA GLY A 41 13.64 13.49 -14.90
C GLY A 41 12.90 13.46 -13.56
N VAL A 42 11.57 13.35 -13.53
CA VAL A 42 10.77 13.37 -12.29
C VAL A 42 11.17 12.28 -11.29
N LEU A 43 11.63 11.12 -11.78
CA LEU A 43 12.09 10.02 -10.93
C LEU A 43 13.35 10.34 -10.11
N ASN A 44 14.10 11.36 -10.50
CA ASN A 44 15.29 11.83 -9.77
C ASN A 44 15.00 13.07 -8.91
N GLN A 45 13.82 13.67 -9.05
CA GLN A 45 13.46 14.87 -8.30
C GLN A 45 13.11 14.52 -6.84
N PRO A 46 13.44 15.39 -5.88
CA PRO A 46 13.04 15.20 -4.49
C PRO A 46 11.52 15.33 -4.33
N VAL A 47 10.93 14.37 -3.61
CA VAL A 47 9.50 14.32 -3.26
C VAL A 47 9.38 14.21 -1.75
N THR A 48 8.59 15.10 -1.14
CA THR A 48 8.29 15.04 0.29
C THR A 48 7.13 14.08 0.54
N VAL A 49 7.37 13.08 1.39
CA VAL A 49 6.42 12.10 1.91
C VAL A 49 6.32 12.26 3.43
N PRO A 50 5.32 11.67 4.13
CA PRO A 50 5.10 11.92 5.55
C PRO A 50 6.29 11.65 6.48
N PHE A 51 7.23 10.79 6.06
CA PHE A 51 8.40 10.40 6.84
C PHE A 51 9.73 10.96 6.31
N GLY A 52 9.71 11.86 5.33
CA GLY A 52 10.93 12.51 4.85
C GLY A 52 10.88 12.93 3.38
N THR A 53 12.04 13.29 2.84
CA THR A 53 12.21 13.59 1.41
C THR A 53 12.96 12.45 0.74
N VAL A 54 12.40 11.91 -0.34
CA VAL A 54 12.94 10.78 -1.10
C VAL A 54 13.02 11.14 -2.59
N PRO A 55 13.87 10.48 -3.39
CA PRO A 55 13.84 10.67 -4.83
C PRO A 55 12.53 10.11 -5.44
N GLY A 56 12.11 10.66 -6.58
CA GLY A 56 10.83 10.34 -7.21
C GLY A 56 10.62 8.85 -7.54
N ASN A 57 11.68 8.08 -7.81
CA ASN A 57 11.61 6.63 -7.99
C ASN A 57 11.16 5.91 -6.70
N VAL A 58 11.67 6.32 -5.54
CA VAL A 58 11.24 5.79 -4.23
C VAL A 58 9.79 6.18 -3.97
N ALA A 59 9.40 7.42 -4.26
CA ALA A 59 8.02 7.86 -4.15
C ALA A 59 7.06 7.05 -5.04
N LEU A 60 7.51 6.64 -6.23
CA LEU A 60 6.74 5.77 -7.13
C LEU A 60 6.54 4.37 -6.52
N HIS A 61 7.59 3.73 -6.01
CA HIS A 61 7.46 2.43 -5.32
C HIS A 61 6.46 2.49 -4.16
N LEU A 62 6.60 3.48 -3.28
CA LEU A 62 5.68 3.70 -2.15
C LEU A 62 4.22 3.80 -2.63
N ARG A 63 3.99 4.54 -3.72
CA ARG A 63 2.64 4.70 -4.27
C ARG A 63 2.09 3.43 -4.92
N ILE A 64 2.93 2.62 -5.56
CA ILE A 64 2.51 1.32 -6.11
C ILE A 64 2.16 0.37 -4.96
N ILE A 65 2.98 0.30 -3.91
CA ILE A 65 2.72 -0.50 -2.70
C ILE A 65 1.38 -0.13 -2.08
N ASP A 66 1.12 1.16 -1.85
CA ASP A 66 -0.16 1.64 -1.30
C ASP A 66 -1.36 1.14 -2.12
N LEU A 67 -1.27 1.23 -3.45
CA LEU A 67 -2.35 0.81 -4.35
C LEU A 67 -2.53 -0.71 -4.38
N LEU A 68 -1.44 -1.48 -4.40
CA LEU A 68 -1.48 -2.93 -4.41
C LEU A 68 -2.10 -3.47 -3.11
N VAL A 69 -1.63 -2.97 -1.96
CA VAL A 69 -2.07 -3.46 -0.65
C VAL A 69 -3.51 -3.06 -0.36
N HIS A 70 -3.93 -1.84 -0.67
CA HIS A 70 -5.32 -1.45 -0.49
C HIS A 70 -6.26 -2.10 -1.51
N GLY A 71 -5.78 -2.36 -2.72
CA GLY A 71 -6.50 -3.20 -3.69
C GLY A 71 -6.71 -4.62 -3.16
N TRP A 72 -5.68 -5.19 -2.52
CA TRP A 72 -5.76 -6.48 -1.83
C TRP A 72 -6.76 -6.43 -0.67
N ASP A 73 -6.69 -5.41 0.20
CA ASP A 73 -7.60 -5.24 1.33
C ASP A 73 -9.07 -5.20 0.86
N LEU A 74 -9.37 -4.46 -0.22
CA LEU A 74 -10.71 -4.36 -0.80
C LEU A 74 -11.17 -5.67 -1.44
N ALA A 75 -10.29 -6.38 -2.15
CA ALA A 75 -10.62 -7.65 -2.77
C ALA A 75 -10.98 -8.70 -1.70
N GLN A 76 -10.19 -8.79 -0.63
CA GLN A 76 -10.47 -9.67 0.51
C GLN A 76 -11.80 -9.31 1.19
N ALA A 77 -12.03 -8.02 1.45
CA ALA A 77 -13.26 -7.55 2.11
C ALA A 77 -14.53 -7.78 1.27
N THR A 78 -14.39 -7.93 -0.05
CA THR A 78 -15.52 -8.09 -0.99
C THR A 78 -15.61 -9.48 -1.62
N GLY A 79 -14.73 -10.41 -1.25
CA GLY A 79 -14.68 -11.77 -1.80
C GLY A 79 -14.28 -11.81 -3.29
N GLN A 80 -13.55 -10.81 -3.77
CA GLN A 80 -13.04 -10.76 -5.14
C GLN A 80 -11.62 -11.32 -5.21
N ALA A 81 -11.27 -11.89 -6.36
CA ALA A 81 -9.86 -12.22 -6.64
C ALA A 81 -9.07 -10.94 -6.92
N VAL A 82 -7.89 -10.83 -6.30
CA VAL A 82 -6.96 -9.72 -6.58
C VAL A 82 -6.43 -9.85 -8.00
N ARG A 83 -6.49 -8.77 -8.77
CA ARG A 83 -5.97 -8.71 -10.14
C ARG A 83 -4.85 -7.69 -10.22
N CYS A 84 -3.61 -8.15 -10.19
CA CYS A 84 -2.43 -7.32 -10.44
C CYS A 84 -1.40 -8.12 -11.25
N PRO A 85 -0.50 -7.46 -12.00
CA PRO A 85 0.61 -8.16 -12.64
C PRO A 85 1.54 -8.77 -11.58
N ASP A 86 1.78 -10.08 -11.64
CA ASP A 86 2.63 -10.77 -10.66
C ASP A 86 4.04 -10.18 -10.57
N ALA A 87 4.63 -9.83 -11.71
CA ALA A 87 5.96 -9.19 -11.75
C ALA A 87 6.00 -7.85 -11.03
N LEU A 88 4.90 -7.09 -11.04
CA LEU A 88 4.80 -5.82 -10.32
C LEU A 88 4.70 -6.06 -8.81
N ALA A 89 3.86 -7.02 -8.39
CA ALA A 89 3.76 -7.40 -6.98
C ALA A 89 5.08 -7.96 -6.44
N GLU A 90 5.81 -8.73 -7.25
CA GLU A 90 7.13 -9.25 -6.90
C GLU A 90 8.16 -8.14 -6.72
N GLN A 91 8.21 -7.18 -7.65
CA GLN A 91 9.08 -6.01 -7.55
C GLN A 91 8.83 -5.25 -6.25
N GLU A 92 7.57 -4.99 -5.92
CA GLU A 92 7.22 -4.24 -4.72
C GLU A 92 7.42 -5.04 -3.43
N PHE A 93 7.26 -6.36 -3.46
CA PHE A 93 7.63 -7.24 -2.35
C PHE A 93 9.14 -7.17 -2.05
N GLN A 94 9.98 -7.23 -3.08
CA GLN A 94 11.43 -7.13 -2.94
C GLN A 94 11.85 -5.75 -2.43
N PHE A 95 11.30 -4.68 -3.02
CA PHE A 95 11.56 -3.31 -2.57
C PHE A 95 11.15 -3.12 -1.10
N THR A 96 9.95 -3.55 -0.74
CA THR A 96 9.43 -3.45 0.64
C THR A 96 10.30 -4.20 1.62
N THR A 97 10.68 -5.44 1.30
CA THR A 97 11.56 -6.25 2.16
C THR A 97 12.91 -5.58 2.38
N ALA A 98 13.53 -5.06 1.32
CA ALA A 98 14.81 -4.34 1.41
C ALA A 98 14.68 -3.05 2.25
N MET A 99 13.62 -2.28 2.04
CA MET A 99 13.33 -1.06 2.80
C MET A 99 13.16 -1.35 4.30
N LEU A 100 12.38 -2.37 4.65
CA LEU A 100 12.14 -2.74 6.05
C LEU A 100 13.36 -3.36 6.74
N ALA A 101 14.23 -4.04 5.99
CA ALA A 101 15.51 -4.52 6.51
C ALA A 101 16.44 -3.37 6.93
N GLY A 102 16.30 -2.19 6.31
CA GLY A 102 17.04 -0.98 6.70
C GLY A 102 16.50 -0.27 7.94
N LEU A 103 15.36 -0.70 8.49
CA LEU A 103 14.72 -0.08 9.66
C LEU A 103 14.81 -0.98 10.91
N PRO A 104 15.09 -0.41 12.09
CA PRO A 104 14.97 -1.13 13.36
C PRO A 104 13.56 -1.72 13.51
N PRO A 105 13.42 -2.97 14.00
CA PRO A 105 12.11 -3.64 14.10
C PRO A 105 11.03 -2.84 14.85
N ASP A 106 11.43 -2.10 15.89
CA ASP A 106 10.60 -1.24 16.74
C ASP A 106 10.21 0.09 16.08
N GLN A 107 10.80 0.44 14.94
CA GLN A 107 10.56 1.70 14.21
C GLN A 107 9.83 1.49 12.87
N ARG A 108 9.44 0.25 12.55
CA ARG A 108 8.71 -0.04 11.32
C ARG A 108 7.28 0.49 11.42
N PRO A 109 6.77 1.23 10.42
CA PRO A 109 5.42 1.83 10.47
C PRO A 109 4.29 0.83 10.15
N PHE A 110 4.55 -0.48 10.28
CA PHE A 110 3.61 -1.55 9.93
C PHE A 110 3.48 -2.55 11.08
N ALA A 111 2.35 -3.26 11.12
CA ALA A 111 2.21 -4.40 12.01
C ALA A 111 3.27 -5.48 11.69
N PRO A 112 3.62 -6.36 12.65
CA PRO A 112 4.58 -7.42 12.42
C PRO A 112 4.20 -8.30 11.21
N PRO A 113 5.19 -8.69 10.36
CA PRO A 113 4.94 -9.58 9.24
C PRO A 113 4.18 -10.85 9.68
N GLN A 114 3.25 -11.29 8.85
CA GLN A 114 2.48 -12.51 9.09
C GLN A 114 3.07 -13.70 8.31
N PRO A 115 2.89 -14.94 8.79
CA PRO A 115 3.27 -16.13 8.03
C PRO A 115 2.51 -16.23 6.70
N VAL A 116 3.20 -16.68 5.66
CA VAL A 116 2.66 -16.97 4.32
C VAL A 116 3.59 -17.99 3.65
N ALA A 117 3.07 -18.81 2.73
CA ALA A 117 3.90 -19.77 2.01
C ALA A 117 4.88 -19.05 1.06
N ASP A 118 6.08 -19.59 0.90
CA ASP A 118 7.12 -18.97 0.04
C ASP A 118 6.71 -18.95 -1.45
N ASP A 119 5.87 -19.89 -1.86
CA ASP A 119 5.29 -20.02 -3.21
C ASP A 119 3.90 -19.38 -3.36
N ALA A 120 3.42 -18.68 -2.33
CA ALA A 120 2.17 -17.93 -2.41
C ALA A 120 2.27 -16.81 -3.47
N PRO A 121 1.12 -16.36 -4.03
CA PRO A 121 1.08 -15.21 -4.91
C PRO A 121 1.86 -14.02 -4.34
N ALA A 122 2.64 -13.33 -5.19
CA ALA A 122 3.50 -12.24 -4.72
C ALA A 122 2.73 -11.13 -3.99
N ILE A 123 1.47 -10.90 -4.38
CA ILE A 123 0.59 -9.94 -3.72
C ILE A 123 0.23 -10.35 -2.29
N ASP A 124 0.04 -11.65 -2.04
CA ASP A 124 -0.21 -12.18 -0.69
C ASP A 124 1.05 -12.09 0.16
N ARG A 125 2.22 -12.34 -0.42
CA ARG A 125 3.52 -12.18 0.26
C ARG A 125 3.80 -10.71 0.61
N LEU A 126 3.48 -9.77 -0.28
CA LEU A 126 3.54 -8.33 0.00
C LEU A 126 2.58 -7.94 1.13
N ALA A 127 1.32 -8.39 1.09
CA ALA A 127 0.34 -8.09 2.12
C ALA A 127 0.79 -8.65 3.50
N ALA A 128 1.26 -9.89 3.53
CA ALA A 128 1.77 -10.55 4.72
C ALA A 128 3.01 -9.85 5.29
N CYS A 129 3.94 -9.41 4.44
CA CYS A 129 5.10 -8.61 4.83
C CYS A 129 4.70 -7.33 5.58
N LEU A 130 3.58 -6.72 5.16
CA LEU A 130 3.01 -5.50 5.75
C LEU A 130 1.96 -5.79 6.83
N GLY A 131 1.96 -7.00 7.38
CA GLY A 131 1.21 -7.38 8.57
C GLY A 131 -0.24 -7.80 8.34
N ARG A 132 -0.68 -7.99 7.09
CA ARG A 132 -2.03 -8.52 6.80
C ARG A 132 -2.04 -10.04 7.00
N ARG A 133 -3.15 -10.55 7.50
CA ARG A 133 -3.37 -12.01 7.58
C ARG A 133 -3.91 -12.51 6.25
N VAL A 134 -3.17 -13.40 5.62
CA VAL A 134 -3.63 -14.09 4.41
C VAL A 134 -4.45 -15.29 4.85
N THR A 135 -5.77 -15.21 4.69
CA THR A 135 -6.66 -16.37 4.85
C THR A 135 -6.67 -17.16 3.55
N THR A 136 -6.03 -18.33 3.58
CA THR A 136 -6.19 -19.42 2.60
C THR A 136 -7.55 -20.08 2.71
#